data_AF-A0A286GQB3-F1
#
_entry.id   AF-A0A286GQB3-F1
#
_cell.length_a   1.000
_cell.length_b   1.000
_cell.length_c   1.000
_cell.angle_alpha   90.00
_cell.angle_beta   90.00
_cell.angle_gamma   90.00
#
_symmetry.space_group_name_H-M   'P 1'
#
loop_
_entity.id
_entity.type
_entity.pdbx_description
1 polymer ?
#
loop_
_entity_poly.entity_id
_entity_poly.type
_entity_poly.pdbx_seq_one_letter_code
_entity_poly.pdbx_strand_id
1 'polypeptide(L)'
;MVQVDIQKNLTIDQRKNAHGKARRWFEGERARFPGMKDNVIRTAILAERIAAAKEASKTEKGKLQEVWLEYPFPDMAEPGKRLRFVTDLDDYDDHHVANLLMKGSLWPVDTVFNRIRRRMSMFERPVQSVRRARRMWHIYAPYDAAMVEKMLTIFRVWHNYVWIDSKAKKTAAEKLGMAEGKVRMQDIVYFDVRKSI
;
A
#
# COMPACT_ATOMS: atom_id res chain seq x y z
N MET A 1 1.32 2.89 15.22
CA MET A 1 1.90 3.05 13.87
C MET A 1 2.56 1.73 13.43
N VAL A 2 2.51 1.38 12.14
CA VAL A 2 3.06 0.10 11.61
C VAL A 2 4.14 0.41 10.57
N GLN A 3 5.26 -0.31 10.64
CA GLN A 3 6.30 -0.34 9.62
C GLN A 3 6.17 -1.60 8.76
N VAL A 4 6.42 -1.46 7.46
CA VAL A 4 6.33 -2.55 6.48
C VAL A 4 7.66 -2.67 5.76
N ASP A 5 8.17 -3.89 5.69
CA ASP A 5 9.34 -4.25 4.88
C ASP A 5 8.97 -5.37 3.90
N ILE A 6 9.59 -5.37 2.72
CA ILE A 6 9.30 -6.33 1.65
C ILE A 6 10.59 -6.73 0.92
N GLN A 7 10.61 -7.93 0.35
CA GLN A 7 11.72 -8.39 -0.46
C GLN A 7 11.66 -7.79 -1.87
N LYS A 8 12.39 -6.70 -2.10
CA LYS A 8 12.35 -5.93 -3.36
C LYS A 8 13.10 -6.59 -4.52
N ASN A 9 14.18 -7.32 -4.23
CA ASN A 9 15.15 -7.78 -5.22
C ASN A 9 14.91 -9.20 -5.74
N LEU A 10 13.64 -9.64 -5.78
CA LEU A 10 13.28 -10.96 -6.32
C LEU A 10 12.94 -10.90 -7.80
N THR A 11 13.43 -11.87 -8.57
CA THR A 11 13.02 -12.11 -9.96
C THR A 11 11.54 -12.55 -10.01
N ILE A 12 10.91 -12.46 -11.19
CA ILE A 12 9.50 -12.86 -11.37
C ILE A 12 9.29 -14.32 -10.95
N ASP A 13 10.21 -15.22 -11.31
CA ASP A 13 10.08 -16.64 -10.97
C ASP A 13 10.28 -16.90 -9.48
N GLN A 14 11.22 -16.19 -8.84
CA GLN A 14 11.39 -16.25 -7.39
C GLN A 14 10.14 -15.78 -6.64
N ARG A 15 9.48 -14.71 -7.12
CA ARG A 15 8.21 -14.22 -6.53
C ARG A 15 7.09 -15.25 -6.69
N LYS A 16 6.96 -15.86 -7.88
CA LYS A 16 5.97 -16.91 -8.13
C LYS A 16 6.20 -18.12 -7.22
N ASN A 17 7.46 -18.51 -7.02
CA ASN A 17 7.82 -19.61 -6.14
C ASN A 17 7.49 -19.29 -4.67
N ALA A 18 7.88 -18.11 -4.17
CA ALA A 18 7.57 -17.65 -2.82
C ALA A 18 6.05 -17.61 -2.57
N HIS A 19 5.29 -17.07 -3.52
CA HIS A 19 3.83 -17.07 -3.48
C HIS A 19 3.25 -18.49 -3.48
N GLY A 20 3.76 -19.39 -4.32
CA GLY A 20 3.32 -20.79 -4.37
C GLY A 20 3.58 -21.53 -3.06
N LYS A 21 4.76 -21.32 -2.44
CA LYS A 21 5.11 -21.88 -1.13
C LYS A 21 4.16 -21.38 -0.03
N ALA A 22 3.95 -20.06 0.05
CA ALA A 22 3.04 -19.46 1.02
C ALA A 22 1.59 -19.93 0.84
N ARG A 23 1.14 -20.09 -0.41
CA ARG A 23 -0.20 -20.61 -0.73
C ARG A 23 -0.39 -22.05 -0.25
N ARG A 24 0.54 -22.95 -0.58
CA ARG A 24 0.47 -24.37 -0.15
C ARG A 24 0.49 -24.49 1.38
N TRP A 25 1.34 -23.69 2.03
CA TRP A 25 1.36 -23.62 3.50
C TRP A 25 0.02 -23.15 4.07
N PHE A 26 -0.55 -22.07 3.54
CA PHE A 26 -1.84 -21.54 4.00
C PHE A 26 -3.01 -22.51 3.74
N GLU A 27 -3.00 -23.22 2.62
CA GLU A 27 -3.97 -24.27 2.32
C GLU A 27 -3.90 -25.43 3.34
N GLY A 28 -2.70 -25.78 3.81
CA GLY A 28 -2.51 -26.74 4.90
C GLY A 28 -3.04 -26.24 6.25
N GLU A 29 -2.72 -25.00 6.63
CA GLU A 29 -3.21 -24.40 7.88
C GLU A 29 -4.74 -24.24 7.90
N ARG A 30 -5.37 -24.11 6.73
CA ARG A 30 -6.83 -24.03 6.62
C ARG A 30 -7.53 -25.26 7.22
N ALA A 31 -6.88 -26.42 7.22
CA ALA A 31 -7.42 -27.64 7.82
C ALA A 31 -7.61 -27.51 9.35
N ARG A 32 -6.86 -26.63 10.03
CA ARG A 32 -7.01 -26.37 11.48
C ARG A 32 -8.25 -25.55 11.81
N PHE A 33 -8.83 -24.84 10.83
CA PHE A 33 -9.94 -23.91 11.03
C PHE A 33 -11.13 -24.27 10.11
N PRO A 34 -11.83 -25.38 10.36
CA PRO A 34 -12.94 -25.81 9.52
C PRO A 34 -14.09 -24.79 9.53
N GLY A 35 -14.62 -24.45 8.35
CA GLY A 35 -15.78 -23.57 8.19
C GLY A 35 -15.54 -22.08 8.41
N MET A 36 -14.31 -21.65 8.74
CA MET A 36 -14.00 -20.23 8.95
C MET A 36 -13.66 -19.50 7.64
N LYS A 37 -13.92 -18.19 7.61
CA LYS A 37 -13.53 -17.31 6.50
C LYS A 37 -12.03 -17.03 6.53
N ASP A 38 -11.40 -16.91 5.35
CA ASP A 38 -9.96 -16.67 5.21
C ASP A 38 -9.42 -15.51 6.06
N ASN A 39 -10.15 -14.40 6.17
CA ASN A 39 -9.72 -13.25 6.98
C ASN A 39 -9.65 -13.59 8.48
N VAL A 40 -10.58 -14.40 8.98
CA VAL A 40 -10.60 -14.82 10.39
C VAL A 40 -9.42 -15.76 10.65
N ILE A 41 -9.17 -16.70 9.73
CA ILE A 41 -8.02 -17.62 9.79
C ILE A 41 -6.71 -16.84 9.80
N ARG A 42 -6.56 -15.86 8.90
CA ARG A 42 -5.36 -14.99 8.85
C ARG A 42 -5.16 -14.21 10.15
N THR A 43 -6.24 -13.68 10.72
CA THR A 43 -6.19 -12.95 12.00
C THR A 43 -5.75 -13.87 13.12
N ALA A 44 -6.33 -15.07 13.22
CA ALA A 44 -6.00 -16.05 14.26
C ALA A 44 -4.54 -16.50 14.18
N ILE A 45 -4.07 -16.87 12.99
CA ILE A 45 -2.68 -17.29 12.78
C ILE A 45 -1.69 -16.16 13.12
N LEU A 46 -2.02 -14.92 12.74
CA LEU A 46 -1.16 -13.79 13.05
C LEU A 46 -1.18 -13.45 14.55
N ALA A 47 -2.32 -13.61 15.23
CA ALA A 47 -2.44 -13.47 16.68
C ALA A 47 -1.59 -14.52 17.42
N GLU A 48 -1.61 -15.79 17.00
CA GLU A 48 -0.72 -16.84 17.55
C GLU A 48 0.76 -16.44 17.40
N ARG A 49 1.15 -15.91 16.24
CA ARG A 49 2.52 -15.43 16.00
C ARG A 49 2.89 -14.22 16.85
N ILE A 50 1.93 -13.32 17.08
CA ILE A 50 2.10 -12.16 17.94
C ILE A 50 2.31 -12.60 19.39
N ALA A 51 1.48 -13.51 19.91
CA ALA A 51 1.63 -14.04 21.26
C ALA A 51 3.01 -14.68 21.46
N ALA A 52 3.43 -15.54 20.53
CA ALA A 52 4.76 -16.15 20.56
C ALA A 52 5.89 -15.12 20.47
N ALA A 53 5.72 -14.06 19.68
CA ALA A 53 6.70 -12.98 19.57
C ALA A 53 6.77 -12.09 20.83
N LYS A 54 5.64 -11.89 21.53
CA LYS A 54 5.60 -11.18 22.81
C LYS A 54 6.34 -11.98 23.88
N GLU A 55 6.12 -13.30 23.95
CA GLU A 55 6.83 -14.20 24.87
C GLU A 55 8.34 -14.24 24.59
N ALA A 56 8.74 -14.24 23.31
CA ALA A 56 10.14 -14.24 22.91
C ALA A 56 10.82 -12.85 23.03
N SER A 57 10.05 -11.77 23.15
CA SER A 57 10.58 -10.41 23.24
C SER A 57 11.29 -10.21 24.57
N LYS A 58 12.56 -9.84 24.53
CA LYS A 58 13.38 -9.50 25.71
C LYS A 58 13.12 -8.08 26.23
N THR A 59 12.16 -7.37 25.64
CA THR A 59 11.83 -5.98 25.98
C THR A 59 10.95 -5.95 27.24
N GLU A 60 11.10 -4.92 28.08
CA GLU A 60 10.18 -4.70 29.21
C GLU A 60 8.73 -4.71 28.72
N LYS A 61 7.91 -5.56 29.36
CA LYS A 61 6.48 -5.81 29.05
C LYS A 61 6.18 -6.53 27.72
N GLY A 62 7.15 -7.19 27.09
CA GLY A 62 6.88 -7.98 25.88
C GLY A 62 6.50 -7.16 24.64
N LYS A 63 6.92 -5.88 24.61
CA LYS A 63 6.64 -4.96 23.50
C LYS A 63 7.12 -5.53 22.16
N LEU A 64 6.33 -5.30 21.11
CA LEU A 64 6.63 -5.72 19.73
C LEU A 64 7.39 -4.66 18.94
N GLN A 65 7.80 -3.58 19.60
CA GLN A 65 8.43 -2.43 18.97
C GLN A 65 9.75 -2.75 18.32
N GLU A 66 10.48 -3.78 18.72
CA GLU A 66 11.77 -4.15 18.10
C GLU A 66 11.67 -5.41 17.24
N VAL A 67 10.52 -6.08 17.25
CA VAL A 67 10.33 -7.37 16.62
C VAL A 67 9.72 -7.20 15.23
N TRP A 68 10.37 -7.80 14.23
CA TRP A 68 9.81 -7.95 12.90
C TRP A 68 9.01 -9.23 12.82
N LEU A 69 7.70 -9.09 12.59
CA LEU A 69 6.78 -10.21 12.38
C LEU A 69 6.71 -10.54 10.90
N GLU A 70 6.94 -11.80 10.56
CA GLU A 70 6.72 -12.28 9.19
C GLU A 70 5.23 -12.37 8.88
N TYR A 71 4.83 -11.83 7.73
CA TYR A 71 3.50 -11.99 7.18
C TYR A 71 3.47 -13.25 6.31
N PRO A 72 2.90 -14.37 6.79
CA PRO A 72 3.11 -15.68 6.18
C PRO A 72 2.13 -15.95 5.02
N PHE A 73 1.20 -15.03 4.76
CA PHE A 73 0.15 -15.24 3.77
C PHE A 73 0.63 -14.94 2.35
N PRO A 74 0.06 -15.61 1.34
CA PRO A 74 0.47 -15.43 -0.05
C PRO A 74 0.15 -14.00 -0.54
N ASP A 75 1.20 -13.28 -0.94
CA ASP A 75 1.10 -11.97 -1.60
C ASP A 75 2.16 -11.88 -2.71
N MET A 76 1.70 -11.71 -3.96
CA MET A 76 2.58 -11.59 -5.12
C MET A 76 3.17 -10.19 -5.25
N ALA A 77 2.44 -9.17 -4.79
CA ALA A 77 2.86 -7.78 -4.86
C ALA A 77 3.86 -7.45 -3.74
N GLU A 78 3.68 -8.06 -2.57
CA GLU A 78 4.51 -7.86 -1.38
C GLU A 78 5.16 -9.16 -0.90
N PRO A 79 6.07 -9.75 -1.70
CA PRO A 79 6.72 -11.01 -1.34
C PRO A 79 7.62 -10.83 -0.10
N GLY A 80 7.56 -11.81 0.81
CA GLY A 80 8.35 -11.80 2.04
C GLY A 80 8.04 -10.61 2.95
N LYS A 81 6.78 -10.16 2.95
CA LYS A 81 6.34 -9.04 3.76
C LYS A 81 6.64 -9.27 5.25
N ARG A 82 7.20 -8.25 5.89
CA ARG A 82 7.44 -8.19 7.33
C ARG A 82 6.80 -6.92 7.89
N LEU A 83 6.27 -7.04 9.08
CA LEU A 83 5.50 -6.00 9.75
C LEU A 83 6.10 -5.76 11.12
N ARG A 84 6.20 -4.49 11.51
CA ARG A 84 6.71 -4.09 12.82
C ARG A 84 5.75 -3.11 13.45
N PHE A 85 5.37 -3.35 14.71
CA PHE A 85 4.45 -2.49 15.43
C PHE A 85 5.21 -1.39 16.16
N VAL A 86 5.27 -0.20 15.59
CA VAL A 86 6.14 0.89 16.09
C VAL A 86 5.58 1.57 17.34
N THR A 87 4.26 1.75 17.40
CA THR A 87 3.61 2.43 18.54
C THR A 87 2.82 1.40 19.31
N ASP A 88 3.54 0.64 20.13
CA ASP A 88 2.95 -0.33 21.04
C ASP A 88 2.73 0.32 22.41
N LEU A 89 1.47 0.62 22.73
CA LEU A 89 1.05 1.15 24.02
C LEU A 89 0.57 0.04 24.98
N ASP A 90 0.61 -1.23 24.53
CA ASP A 90 0.13 -2.40 25.29
C ASP A 90 -1.34 -2.30 25.72
N ASP A 91 -2.15 -1.59 24.93
CA ASP A 91 -3.58 -1.32 25.15
C ASP A 91 -4.51 -2.19 24.28
N TYR A 92 -3.95 -3.00 23.40
CA TYR A 92 -4.69 -3.82 22.43
C TYR A 92 -4.49 -5.31 22.66
N ASP A 93 -5.57 -6.08 22.47
CA ASP A 93 -5.52 -7.53 22.41
C ASP A 93 -4.77 -8.02 21.14
N ASP A 94 -4.28 -9.25 21.18
CA ASP A 94 -3.46 -9.81 20.09
C ASP A 94 -4.23 -9.92 18.75
N HIS A 95 -5.54 -10.14 18.78
CA HIS A 95 -6.36 -10.14 17.57
C HIS A 95 -6.54 -8.74 16.99
N HIS A 96 -6.63 -7.72 17.84
CA HIS A 96 -6.71 -6.33 17.43
C HIS A 96 -5.37 -5.88 16.82
N VAL A 97 -4.26 -6.23 17.46
CA VAL A 97 -2.91 -6.00 16.90
C VAL A 97 -2.76 -6.73 15.57
N ALA A 98 -3.19 -8.00 15.46
CA ALA A 98 -3.19 -8.74 14.20
C ALA A 98 -3.98 -8.02 13.11
N ASN A 99 -5.20 -7.57 13.41
CA ASN A 99 -6.02 -6.81 12.47
C ASN A 99 -5.36 -5.50 12.03
N LEU A 100 -4.69 -4.80 12.93
CA LEU A 100 -3.97 -3.57 12.61
C LEU A 100 -2.76 -3.85 11.70
N LEU A 101 -1.98 -4.88 12.02
CA LEU A 101 -0.83 -5.30 11.21
C LEU A 101 -1.25 -5.77 9.82
N MET A 102 -2.36 -6.51 9.69
CA MET A 102 -2.90 -6.92 8.39
C MET A 102 -3.27 -5.75 7.47
N LYS A 103 -3.59 -4.57 8.02
CA LYS A 103 -3.83 -3.34 7.24
C LYS A 103 -2.53 -2.70 6.74
N GLY A 104 -1.37 -3.10 7.25
CA GLY A 104 -0.06 -2.63 6.82
C GLY A 104 0.31 -3.15 5.42
N SER A 105 0.36 -2.24 4.45
CA SER A 105 0.74 -2.52 3.06
C SER A 105 1.34 -1.29 2.40
N LEU A 106 2.38 -1.50 1.58
CA LEU A 106 2.99 -0.51 0.70
C LEU A 106 2.28 -0.43 -0.66
N TRP A 107 1.54 -1.47 -1.04
CA TRP A 107 0.89 -1.57 -2.34
C TRP A 107 -0.04 -0.40 -2.69
N PRO A 108 -0.91 0.11 -1.79
CA PRO A 108 -1.72 1.29 -2.08
C PRO A 108 -0.88 2.54 -2.36
N VAL A 109 0.20 2.75 -1.60
CA VAL A 109 1.12 3.88 -1.76
C VAL A 109 1.83 3.81 -3.10
N ASP A 110 2.37 2.64 -3.44
CA ASP A 110 3.03 2.39 -4.73
C ASP A 110 2.07 2.58 -5.91
N THR A 111 0.80 2.20 -5.72
CA THR A 111 -0.25 2.41 -6.73
C THR A 111 -0.49 3.89 -6.98
N VAL A 112 -0.57 4.71 -5.94
CA VAL A 112 -0.71 6.17 -6.07
C VAL A 112 0.51 6.76 -6.78
N PHE A 113 1.72 6.40 -6.37
CA PHE A 113 2.92 6.88 -7.04
C PHE A 113 2.99 6.44 -8.50
N ASN A 114 2.65 5.19 -8.82
CA ASN A 114 2.62 4.72 -10.20
C ASN A 114 1.60 5.50 -11.05
N ARG A 115 0.47 5.92 -10.47
CA ARG A 115 -0.51 6.76 -11.17
C ARG A 115 0.03 8.16 -11.45
N ILE A 116 0.66 8.78 -10.45
CA ILE A 116 1.34 10.08 -10.56
C ILE A 116 2.35 10.02 -11.72
N ARG A 117 3.26 9.04 -11.69
CA ARG A 117 4.32 8.88 -12.69
C ARG A 117 3.82 8.62 -14.12
N ARG A 118 2.68 7.95 -14.27
CA ARG A 118 2.09 7.64 -15.60
C ARG A 118 1.23 8.76 -16.18
N ARG A 119 0.82 9.73 -15.37
CA ARG A 119 -0.10 10.80 -15.79
C ARG A 119 0.56 12.17 -15.89
N MET A 120 1.69 12.35 -15.23
CA MET A 120 2.39 13.63 -15.18
C MET A 120 3.84 13.40 -15.59
N SER A 121 4.23 14.00 -16.71
CA SER A 121 5.58 13.88 -17.29
C SER A 121 6.66 14.33 -16.31
N MET A 122 6.38 15.35 -15.49
CA MET A 122 7.31 15.84 -14.45
C MET A 122 7.74 14.79 -13.43
N PHE A 123 6.92 13.75 -13.21
CA PHE A 123 7.21 12.67 -12.29
C PHE A 123 7.66 11.38 -12.99
N GLU A 124 7.87 11.42 -14.31
CA GLU A 124 8.37 10.28 -15.05
C GLU A 124 9.75 9.85 -14.54
N ARG A 125 10.07 8.57 -14.67
CA ARG A 125 11.41 8.08 -14.30
C ARG A 125 12.44 8.69 -15.24
N PRO A 126 13.60 9.14 -14.74
CA PRO A 126 14.67 9.62 -15.60
C PRO A 126 15.13 8.53 -16.55
N VAL A 127 15.45 8.94 -17.78
CA VAL A 127 16.02 8.05 -18.78
C VAL A 127 17.50 7.85 -18.46
N GLN A 128 17.93 6.60 -18.34
CA GLN A 128 19.35 6.27 -18.17
C GLN A 128 20.05 6.37 -19.52
N SER A 129 21.03 7.26 -19.63
CA SER A 129 21.85 7.34 -20.84
C SER A 129 22.87 6.20 -20.88
N VAL A 130 22.75 5.31 -21.88
CA VAL A 130 23.71 4.21 -22.12
C VAL A 130 25.10 4.74 -22.44
N ARG A 131 25.20 5.90 -23.10
CA ARG A 131 26.46 6.48 -23.62
C ARG A 131 27.24 7.31 -22.59
N ARG A 132 26.66 7.68 -21.44
CA ARG A 132 27.30 8.54 -20.42
C ARG A 132 27.31 7.90 -19.04
N ALA A 133 27.90 6.72 -18.91
CA ALA A 133 28.14 6.04 -17.63
C ALA A 133 26.90 5.97 -16.70
N ARG A 134 25.72 5.66 -17.25
CA ARG A 134 24.43 5.59 -16.52
C ARG A 134 23.96 6.91 -15.89
N ARG A 135 24.45 8.06 -16.35
CA ARG A 135 23.94 9.37 -15.89
C ARG A 135 22.42 9.45 -16.18
N MET A 136 21.67 9.81 -15.15
CA MET A 136 20.22 9.99 -15.23
C MET A 136 19.89 11.33 -15.88
N TRP A 137 19.03 11.33 -16.90
CA TRP A 137 18.55 12.55 -17.53
C TRP A 137 17.07 12.75 -17.21
N HIS A 138 16.77 13.87 -16.55
CA HIS A 138 15.40 14.27 -16.19
C HIS A 138 14.86 15.24 -17.25
N ILE A 139 14.35 14.70 -18.36
CA ILE A 139 13.90 15.49 -19.52
C ILE A 139 12.76 16.45 -19.15
N TYR A 140 11.87 16.01 -18.26
CA TYR A 140 10.67 16.75 -17.87
C TYR A 140 10.76 17.37 -16.47
N ALA A 141 11.96 17.50 -15.90
CA ALA A 141 12.10 18.15 -14.61
C ALA A 141 11.58 19.60 -14.68
N PRO A 142 10.72 20.02 -13.75
CA PRO A 142 10.28 21.42 -13.70
C PRO A 142 11.45 22.33 -13.35
N TYR A 143 11.52 23.49 -13.99
CA TYR A 143 12.47 24.55 -13.65
C TYR A 143 12.16 25.20 -12.29
N ASP A 144 10.87 25.26 -11.93
CA ASP A 144 10.37 25.80 -10.66
C ASP A 144 9.71 24.70 -9.84
N ALA A 145 10.19 24.50 -8.61
CA ALA A 145 9.64 23.52 -7.67
C ALA A 145 8.17 23.78 -7.33
N ALA A 146 7.68 25.03 -7.40
CA ALA A 146 6.28 25.35 -7.15
C ALA A 146 5.33 24.67 -8.16
N MET A 147 5.80 24.31 -9.36
CA MET A 147 4.99 23.56 -10.32
C MET A 147 4.69 22.14 -9.84
N VAL A 148 5.60 21.51 -9.09
CA VAL A 148 5.40 20.18 -8.50
C VAL A 148 4.21 20.21 -7.53
N GLU A 149 4.19 21.21 -6.65
CA GLU A 149 3.13 21.40 -5.65
C GLU A 149 1.77 21.66 -6.32
N LYS A 150 1.73 22.56 -7.31
CA LYS A 150 0.52 22.87 -8.08
C LYS A 150 -0.03 21.62 -8.77
N MET A 151 0.82 20.86 -9.45
CA MET A 151 0.43 19.63 -10.14
C MET A 151 -0.06 18.55 -9.18
N LEU A 152 0.61 18.34 -8.04
CA LEU A 152 0.16 17.38 -7.02
C LEU A 152 -1.17 17.79 -6.38
N THR A 153 -1.39 19.09 -6.18
CA THR A 153 -2.65 19.63 -5.65
C THR A 153 -3.80 19.35 -6.61
N ILE A 154 -3.60 19.61 -7.90
CA ILE A 154 -4.58 19.28 -8.95
C ILE A 154 -4.82 17.77 -9.00
N PHE A 155 -3.75 16.97 -8.99
CA PHE A 155 -3.84 15.51 -8.98
C PHE A 155 -4.64 14.99 -7.77
N ARG A 156 -4.44 15.55 -6.58
CA ARG A 156 -5.15 15.17 -5.35
C ARG A 156 -6.65 15.39 -5.50
N VAL A 157 -7.07 16.55 -5.98
CA VAL A 157 -8.50 16.87 -6.17
C VAL A 157 -9.10 15.96 -7.24
N TRP A 158 -8.42 15.84 -8.38
CA TRP A 158 -8.87 14.99 -9.47
C TRP A 158 -8.97 13.51 -9.06
N HIS A 159 -7.96 12.95 -8.39
CA HIS A 159 -7.91 11.56 -7.97
C HIS A 159 -9.02 11.23 -6.95
N ASN A 160 -9.28 12.15 -6.03
CA ASN A 160 -10.22 11.90 -4.94
C ASN A 160 -11.68 12.08 -5.36
N TYR A 161 -11.98 13.10 -6.18
CA TYR A 161 -13.36 13.52 -6.45
C TYR A 161 -13.85 13.27 -7.89
N VAL A 162 -12.94 13.14 -8.87
CA VAL A 162 -13.31 13.05 -10.29
C VAL A 162 -13.01 11.66 -10.86
N TRP A 163 -11.86 11.08 -10.50
CA TRP A 163 -11.41 9.82 -11.02
C TRP A 163 -12.21 8.66 -10.43
N ILE A 164 -12.84 7.88 -11.32
CA ILE A 164 -13.59 6.67 -10.94
C ILE A 164 -12.69 5.45 -11.07
N ASP A 165 -12.71 4.62 -10.04
CA ASP A 165 -12.09 3.30 -10.08
C ASP A 165 -12.84 2.37 -11.04
N SER A 166 -12.12 1.78 -12.00
CA SER A 166 -12.72 0.90 -13.00
C SER A 166 -13.41 -0.33 -12.40
N LYS A 167 -12.95 -0.81 -11.24
CA LYS A 167 -13.53 -1.98 -10.57
C LYS A 167 -14.71 -1.60 -9.69
N ALA A 168 -14.52 -0.61 -8.82
CA ALA A 168 -15.51 -0.23 -7.83
C ALA A 168 -16.60 0.71 -8.37
N LYS A 169 -16.37 1.30 -9.56
CA LYS A 169 -17.20 2.36 -10.17
C LYS A 169 -17.49 3.53 -9.21
N LYS A 170 -16.60 3.74 -8.23
CA LYS A 170 -16.66 4.79 -7.22
C LYS A 170 -15.37 5.59 -7.17
N THR A 171 -15.47 6.86 -6.76
CA THR A 171 -14.33 7.73 -6.48
C THR A 171 -13.69 7.38 -5.13
N ALA A 172 -12.46 7.85 -4.88
CA ALA A 172 -11.82 7.59 -3.59
C ALA A 172 -12.53 8.33 -2.43
N ALA A 173 -13.05 9.54 -2.68
CA ALA A 173 -13.84 10.28 -1.69
C ALA A 173 -15.15 9.56 -1.35
N GLU A 174 -15.86 9.00 -2.34
CA GLU A 174 -17.05 8.18 -2.11
C GLU A 174 -16.76 6.94 -1.27
N LYS A 175 -15.63 6.25 -1.54
CA LYS A 175 -15.22 5.07 -0.76
C LYS A 175 -14.97 5.40 0.72
N LEU A 176 -14.52 6.62 1.01
CA LEU A 176 -14.28 7.11 2.36
C LEU A 176 -15.52 7.74 3.01
N GLY A 177 -16.62 7.91 2.27
CA GLY A 177 -17.82 8.61 2.74
C GLY A 177 -17.68 10.13 2.80
N MET A 178 -16.67 10.71 2.14
CA MET A 178 -16.46 12.17 2.09
C MET A 178 -17.27 12.86 1.00
N ALA A 179 -17.77 12.12 0.01
CA ALA A 179 -18.59 12.62 -1.08
C ALA A 179 -19.71 11.62 -1.39
N GLU A 180 -20.89 12.13 -1.76
CA GLU A 180 -22.02 11.31 -2.18
C GLU A 180 -21.88 10.77 -3.61
N GLY A 181 -21.11 11.50 -4.44
CA GLY A 181 -21.04 11.29 -5.87
C GLY A 181 -19.75 11.83 -6.49
N LYS A 182 -19.50 11.46 -7.74
CA LYS A 182 -18.45 12.05 -8.57
C LYS A 182 -18.73 13.55 -8.77
N VAL A 183 -17.73 14.36 -8.47
CA VAL A 183 -17.74 15.79 -8.76
C VAL A 183 -17.38 16.02 -10.23
N ARG A 184 -18.08 16.93 -10.90
CA ARG A 184 -17.78 17.27 -12.29
C ARG A 184 -16.61 18.26 -12.33
N MET A 185 -15.77 18.18 -13.36
CA MET A 185 -14.59 19.06 -13.46
C MET A 185 -14.97 20.54 -13.58
N GLN A 186 -16.11 20.84 -14.20
CA GLN A 186 -16.64 22.19 -14.36
C GLN A 186 -16.91 22.85 -12.99
N ASP A 187 -17.37 22.06 -12.02
CA ASP A 187 -17.67 22.55 -10.67
C ASP A 187 -16.40 22.83 -9.85
N ILE A 188 -15.23 22.35 -10.31
CA ILE A 188 -13.93 22.51 -9.62
C ILE A 188 -13.13 23.69 -10.21
N VAL A 189 -13.11 23.81 -11.54
CA VAL A 189 -12.30 24.82 -12.26
C VAL A 189 -13.13 26.06 -12.63
N TYR A 190 -14.44 26.07 -12.30
CA TYR A 190 -15.38 27.15 -12.60
C TYR A 190 -15.41 27.54 -14.10
N PHE A 191 -15.18 26.58 -15.00
CA PHE A 191 -15.26 26.83 -16.44
C PHE A 191 -16.69 26.57 -16.93
N ASP A 192 -17.40 27.65 -17.28
CA ASP A 192 -18.71 27.58 -17.93
C ASP A 192 -18.55 27.53 -19.44
N VAL A 193 -18.69 26.33 -20.02
CA VAL A 193 -18.59 26.09 -21.47
C VAL A 193 -19.61 26.94 -22.26
N ARG A 194 -20.69 27.40 -21.62
CA ARG A 194 -21.74 28.20 -22.28
C ARG A 194 -21.41 29.68 -22.41
N LYS A 195 -20.34 30.17 -21.76
CA LYS A 195 -19.93 31.59 -21.80
C LYS A 195 -18.82 31.88 -22.82
N SER A 196 -18.39 30.90 -23.60
CA SER A 196 -17.32 31.05 -24.61
C SER A 196 -17.81 30.93 -26.05
N ILE A 197 -19.01 31.42 -26.34
CA ILE A 197 -19.50 31.68 -27.71
C ILE A 197 -19.82 33.16 -27.83
#